data_AF-A0A815WWI7-F1
#
_entry.id   AF-A0A815WWI7-F1
#
_cell.length_a   1.000
_cell.length_b   1.000
_cell.length_c   1.000
_cell.angle_alpha   90.00
_cell.angle_beta   90.00
_cell.angle_gamma   90.00
#
_symmetry.space_group_name_H-M   'P 1'
#
loop_
_entity.id
_entity.type
_entity.pdbx_description
1 polymer ?
#
loop_
_entity_poly.entity_id
_entity_poly.type
_entity_poly.pdbx_seq_one_letter_code
_entity_poly.pdbx_strand_id
1 'polypeptide(L)'
;MQTIEKWKQFDDIQSENFCDVDDETTSDMEYIDLSLNIERFTGYSGISTQRIWSAIYNENCFFLPESKLYYNLRQKRLNADKLCLEGRTFYRLISGLHSSISIHLCAQYFFPSVGGGYSGSDGRWGPNLDEFRRRFDPEKTDGEGPGWLKNLYFIYLIELRAIYKARDYFHSQNYFTGNQTDDIHTKQLLTENLFQQIEPFANYFNENDLFKNGNEELKADFREHFRNISRIMDCVGCDKCKLWGKLQVQALGTSLKILFAESPIQLQRSEIVSLFNGFTQLSTSIYRLEHVFKTCLRNHIEL
;
A
#
# COMPACT_ATOMS: atom_id res chain seq x y z
N MET A 1 -6.34 13.88 22.94
CA MET A 1 -7.66 14.41 22.53
C MET A 1 -7.62 15.87 22.09
N GLN A 2 -7.16 16.83 22.91
CA GLN A 2 -7.14 18.26 22.54
C GLN A 2 -6.36 18.60 21.23
N THR A 3 -5.32 17.84 20.89
CA THR A 3 -4.55 18.08 19.65
C THR A 3 -5.30 17.67 18.40
N ILE A 4 -6.07 16.58 18.45
CA ILE A 4 -6.86 16.07 17.32
C ILE A 4 -8.04 16.99 17.00
N GLU A 5 -8.71 17.52 18.02
CA GLU A 5 -9.80 18.49 17.83
C GLU A 5 -9.30 19.76 17.12
N LYS A 6 -8.09 20.22 17.44
CA LYS A 6 -7.45 21.35 16.74
C LYS A 6 -7.16 21.04 15.28
N TRP A 7 -6.81 19.80 14.95
CA TRP A 7 -6.61 19.37 13.56
C TRP A 7 -7.91 19.42 12.78
N LYS A 8 -8.98 18.83 13.33
CA LYS A 8 -10.31 18.87 12.72
C LYS A 8 -10.77 20.31 12.47
N GLN A 9 -10.66 21.17 13.48
CA GLN A 9 -11.00 22.59 13.34
C GLN A 9 -10.17 23.30 12.26
N PHE A 10 -8.86 23.05 12.21
CA PHE A 10 -8.00 23.64 11.17
C PHE A 10 -8.38 23.17 9.78
N ASP A 11 -8.56 21.85 9.61
CA ASP A 11 -8.90 21.24 8.33
C ASP A 11 -10.28 21.72 7.85
N ASP A 12 -11.29 21.78 8.73
CA ASP A 12 -12.64 22.29 8.45
C ASP A 12 -12.65 23.75 8.00
N ILE A 13 -11.76 24.60 8.56
CA ILE A 13 -11.63 26.01 8.17
C ILE A 13 -10.95 26.17 6.81
N GLN A 14 -9.99 25.29 6.48
CA GLN A 14 -9.24 25.33 5.21
C GLN A 14 -10.01 24.70 4.06
N SER A 15 -10.87 23.74 4.35
CA SER A 15 -11.73 23.11 3.36
C SER A 15 -13.02 23.89 3.18
N GLU A 16 -13.30 24.42 1.99
CA GLU A 16 -14.66 24.80 1.59
C GLU A 16 -15.50 23.52 1.41
N ASN A 17 -15.72 22.74 2.48
CA ASN A 17 -16.42 21.46 2.45
C ASN A 17 -17.93 21.72 2.25
N PHE A 18 -18.34 21.91 0.99
CA PHE A 18 -19.74 22.00 0.59
C PHE A 18 -20.47 20.64 0.60
N CYS A 19 -19.75 19.52 0.70
CA CYS A 19 -20.29 18.16 0.72
C CYS A 19 -19.59 17.32 1.79
N ASP A 20 -20.36 16.55 2.57
CA ASP A 20 -19.86 15.45 3.38
C ASP A 20 -19.19 14.44 2.46
N VAL A 21 -17.86 14.45 2.44
CA VAL A 21 -17.09 13.34 1.90
C VAL A 21 -17.21 12.26 2.96
N ASP A 22 -18.15 11.32 2.74
CA ASP A 22 -18.32 10.10 3.55
C ASP A 22 -16.95 9.45 3.81
N ASP A 23 -16.32 9.81 4.92
CA ASP A 23 -15.38 9.02 5.70
C ASP A 23 -14.88 9.83 6.93
N GLU A 24 -14.25 11.00 6.78
CA GLU A 24 -13.60 11.69 7.94
C GLU A 24 -14.57 12.33 8.96
N THR A 25 -15.81 12.61 8.56
CA THR A 25 -16.86 13.22 9.43
C THR A 25 -17.76 12.19 10.12
N THR A 26 -17.60 10.90 9.81
CA THR A 26 -18.39 9.82 10.44
C THR A 26 -18.06 9.74 11.94
N SER A 27 -19.07 9.67 12.80
CA SER A 27 -18.95 9.72 14.27
C SER A 27 -18.06 8.64 14.89
N ASP A 28 -17.73 7.60 14.12
CA ASP A 28 -17.10 6.36 14.61
C ASP A 28 -15.62 6.25 14.17
N MET A 29 -15.02 7.30 13.60
CA MET A 29 -13.60 7.30 13.22
C MET A 29 -12.68 7.80 14.33
N GLU A 30 -11.67 6.98 14.66
CA GLU A 30 -10.64 7.27 15.68
C GLU A 30 -9.24 7.38 15.06
N TYR A 31 -8.41 8.26 15.63
CA TYR A 31 -6.99 8.33 15.26
C TYR A 31 -6.21 7.21 15.95
N ILE A 32 -5.46 6.45 15.16
CA ILE A 32 -4.64 5.33 15.62
C ILE A 32 -3.16 5.70 15.51
N ASP A 33 -2.41 5.45 16.58
CA ASP A 33 -0.95 5.58 16.56
C ASP A 33 -0.32 4.39 15.82
N LEU A 34 0.22 4.64 14.63
CA LEU A 34 0.86 3.64 13.79
C LEU A 34 2.18 3.12 14.39
N SER A 35 2.86 3.91 15.23
CA SER A 35 4.14 3.51 15.85
C SER A 35 3.97 2.35 16.84
N LEU A 36 2.80 2.28 17.49
CA LEU A 36 2.43 1.19 18.39
C LEU A 36 1.80 -0.01 17.64
N ASN A 37 1.36 0.22 16.40
CA ASN A 37 0.60 -0.73 15.61
C ASN A 37 1.34 -1.16 14.35
N ILE A 38 2.62 -1.51 14.46
CA ILE A 38 3.46 -1.92 13.32
C ILE A 38 2.89 -3.11 12.53
N GLU A 39 3.09 -3.09 11.21
CA GLU A 39 2.74 -4.20 10.31
C GLU A 39 3.71 -5.37 10.50
N ARG A 40 3.20 -6.51 10.97
CA ARG A 40 3.99 -7.72 11.23
C ARG A 40 3.13 -8.97 11.19
N PHE A 41 3.72 -10.14 11.44
CA PHE A 41 2.95 -11.38 11.54
C PHE A 41 1.85 -11.31 12.60
N THR A 42 0.63 -11.70 12.24
CA THR A 42 -0.55 -11.71 13.12
C THR A 42 -1.18 -13.09 13.29
N GLY A 43 -0.69 -14.11 12.58
CA GLY A 43 -1.33 -15.42 12.50
C GLY A 43 -2.60 -15.48 11.64
N TYR A 44 -3.08 -14.34 11.12
CA TYR A 44 -4.27 -14.29 10.26
C TYR A 44 -4.04 -15.08 8.97
N SER A 45 -4.76 -16.20 8.81
CA SER A 45 -4.51 -17.20 7.77
C SER A 45 -5.77 -18.04 7.45
N GLY A 46 -5.64 -19.01 6.55
CA GLY A 46 -6.71 -19.95 6.22
C GLY A 46 -7.74 -19.45 5.21
N ILE A 47 -8.93 -20.04 5.23
CA ILE A 47 -9.99 -19.79 4.22
C ILE A 47 -10.46 -18.33 4.25
N SER A 48 -10.48 -17.70 5.44
CA SER A 48 -10.88 -16.30 5.59
C SER A 48 -9.97 -15.37 4.76
N THR A 49 -8.64 -15.51 4.90
CA THR A 49 -7.69 -14.69 4.14
C THR A 49 -7.77 -14.96 2.64
N GLN A 50 -7.95 -16.23 2.25
CA GLN A 50 -8.11 -16.62 0.85
C GLN A 50 -9.35 -15.97 0.22
N ARG A 51 -10.48 -15.90 0.95
CA ARG A 51 -11.70 -15.24 0.46
C ARG A 51 -11.52 -13.74 0.29
N ILE A 52 -10.88 -13.06 1.25
CA ILE A 52 -10.58 -11.63 1.16
C ILE A 52 -9.72 -11.35 -0.07
N TRP A 53 -8.57 -12.01 -0.21
CA TRP A 53 -7.72 -11.82 -1.38
C TRP A 53 -8.45 -12.19 -2.67
N SER A 54 -9.27 -13.25 -2.66
CA SER A 54 -10.08 -13.60 -3.82
C SER A 54 -11.01 -12.47 -4.24
N ALA A 55 -11.72 -11.85 -3.29
CA ALA A 55 -12.58 -10.72 -3.57
C ALA A 55 -11.79 -9.53 -4.13
N ILE A 56 -10.66 -9.16 -3.52
CA ILE A 56 -9.82 -8.04 -3.97
C ILE A 56 -9.33 -8.25 -5.42
N TYR A 57 -8.77 -9.43 -5.74
CA TYR A 57 -8.34 -9.72 -7.11
C TYR A 57 -9.51 -9.84 -8.09
N ASN A 58 -10.71 -10.13 -7.59
CA ASN A 58 -11.92 -10.21 -8.41
C ASN A 58 -12.53 -8.85 -8.72
N GLU A 59 -12.18 -7.79 -7.99
CA GLU A 59 -12.50 -6.41 -8.36
C GLU A 59 -11.86 -5.97 -9.67
N ASN A 60 -10.80 -6.66 -10.13
CA ASN A 60 -10.24 -6.43 -11.46
C ASN A 60 -11.26 -6.84 -12.53
N CYS A 61 -12.20 -5.97 -12.92
CA CYS A 61 -13.24 -6.31 -13.89
C CYS A 61 -12.96 -5.78 -15.30
N PHE A 62 -11.75 -5.26 -15.55
CA PHE A 62 -11.22 -4.86 -16.87
C PHE A 62 -11.04 -6.04 -17.86
N PHE A 63 -11.74 -7.17 -17.66
CA PHE A 63 -11.68 -8.33 -18.54
C PHE A 63 -12.29 -8.02 -19.91
N LEU A 64 -11.70 -8.61 -20.96
CA LEU A 64 -12.24 -8.53 -22.31
C LEU A 64 -13.69 -9.04 -22.35
N PRO A 65 -14.60 -8.36 -23.08
CA PRO A 65 -16.04 -8.65 -23.10
C PRO A 65 -16.41 -10.09 -23.52
N GLU A 66 -15.52 -10.80 -24.21
CA GLU A 66 -15.73 -12.20 -24.64
C GLU A 66 -15.46 -13.24 -23.53
N SER A 67 -14.91 -12.83 -22.39
CA SER A 67 -14.51 -13.74 -21.30
C SER A 67 -15.29 -13.51 -20.01
N LYS A 68 -16.63 -13.52 -20.09
CA LYS A 68 -17.51 -13.63 -18.90
C LYS A 68 -17.44 -15.01 -18.22
N LEU A 69 -16.32 -15.73 -18.31
CA LEU A 69 -16.10 -16.95 -17.53
C LEU A 69 -15.55 -16.55 -16.16
N TYR A 70 -16.16 -17.10 -15.10
CA TYR A 70 -15.63 -17.05 -13.73
C TYR A 70 -14.26 -17.75 -13.69
N TYR A 71 -13.18 -16.99 -13.92
CA TYR A 71 -11.84 -17.49 -13.72
C TYR A 71 -11.57 -17.64 -12.23
N ASN A 72 -11.06 -18.80 -11.82
CA ASN A 72 -10.45 -18.94 -10.50
C ASN A 72 -9.17 -18.08 -10.42
N LEU A 73 -8.73 -17.74 -9.20
CA LEU A 73 -7.57 -16.84 -9.00
C LEU A 73 -6.31 -17.27 -9.77
N ARG A 74 -6.08 -18.59 -9.86
CA ARG A 74 -4.95 -19.16 -10.60
C ARG A 74 -5.06 -18.86 -12.09
N GLN A 75 -6.25 -18.98 -12.69
CA GLN A 75 -6.46 -18.65 -14.09
C GLN A 75 -6.39 -17.15 -14.36
N LYS A 76 -6.87 -16.29 -13.45
CA LYS A 76 -6.69 -14.83 -13.57
C LYS A 76 -5.21 -14.46 -13.59
N ARG A 77 -4.43 -15.07 -12.69
CA ARG A 77 -2.97 -14.91 -12.64
C ARG A 77 -2.29 -15.35 -13.93
N LEU A 78 -2.59 -16.57 -14.41
CA LEU A 78 -2.00 -17.12 -15.65
C LEU A 78 -2.40 -16.34 -16.91
N ASN A 79 -3.53 -15.65 -16.88
CA ASN A 79 -4.02 -14.83 -18.00
C ASN A 79 -3.75 -13.33 -17.80
N ALA A 80 -2.96 -12.90 -16.81
CA ALA A 80 -2.68 -11.48 -16.56
C ALA A 80 -2.05 -10.79 -17.80
N ASP A 81 -1.25 -11.53 -18.58
CA ASP A 81 -0.68 -11.04 -19.84
C ASP A 81 -1.72 -10.91 -20.97
N LYS A 82 -2.88 -11.55 -20.85
CA LYS A 82 -4.00 -11.45 -21.80
C LYS A 82 -5.02 -10.36 -21.41
N LEU A 83 -4.80 -9.66 -20.30
CA LEU A 83 -5.60 -8.51 -19.90
C LEU A 83 -5.27 -7.29 -20.76
N CYS A 84 -6.22 -6.35 -20.85
CA CYS A 84 -5.90 -5.00 -21.30
C CYS A 84 -4.87 -4.33 -20.37
N LEU A 85 -4.30 -3.20 -20.79
CA LEU A 85 -3.24 -2.51 -20.06
C LEU A 85 -3.69 -2.16 -18.63
N GLU A 86 -4.93 -1.73 -18.49
CA GLU A 86 -5.60 -1.31 -17.27
C GLU A 86 -5.75 -2.48 -16.29
N GLY A 87 -6.30 -3.60 -16.78
CA GLY A 87 -6.44 -4.82 -16.00
C GLY A 87 -5.10 -5.40 -15.56
N ARG A 88 -4.08 -5.34 -16.42
CA ARG A 88 -2.71 -5.75 -16.06
C ARG A 88 -2.11 -4.82 -15.00
N THR A 89 -2.32 -3.52 -15.13
CA THR A 89 -1.87 -2.52 -14.16
C THR A 89 -2.50 -2.77 -12.80
N PHE A 90 -3.83 -2.91 -12.73
CA PHE A 90 -4.54 -3.23 -11.51
C PHE A 90 -4.00 -4.52 -10.85
N TYR A 91 -3.84 -5.59 -11.64
CA TYR A 91 -3.29 -6.84 -11.12
C TYR A 91 -1.90 -6.65 -10.49
N ARG A 92 -1.01 -5.90 -11.16
CA ARG A 92 0.35 -5.66 -10.66
C ARG A 92 0.36 -4.80 -9.40
N LEU A 93 -0.53 -3.81 -9.28
CA LEU A 93 -0.68 -3.01 -8.06
C LEU A 93 -1.07 -3.89 -6.87
N ILE A 94 -2.13 -4.69 -7.00
CA ILE A 94 -2.60 -5.58 -5.93
C ILE A 94 -1.57 -6.68 -5.62
N SER A 95 -0.91 -7.23 -6.65
CA SER A 95 0.15 -8.23 -6.48
C SER A 95 1.38 -7.67 -5.76
N GLY A 96 1.78 -6.43 -6.07
CA GLY A 96 2.85 -5.74 -5.38
C GLY A 96 2.52 -5.47 -3.92
N LEU A 97 1.31 -4.99 -3.64
CA LEU A 97 0.82 -4.78 -2.27
C LEU A 97 0.79 -6.09 -1.46
N HIS A 98 0.24 -7.16 -2.03
CA HIS A 98 0.21 -8.47 -1.38
C HIS A 98 1.63 -9.00 -1.10
N SER A 99 2.57 -8.74 -2.01
CA SER A 99 3.98 -9.08 -1.82
C SER A 99 4.62 -8.27 -0.69
N SER A 100 4.33 -6.97 -0.58
CA SER A 100 4.79 -6.12 0.51
C SER A 100 4.32 -6.61 1.88
N ILE A 101 3.03 -6.90 2.03
CA ILE A 101 2.45 -7.44 3.28
C ILE A 101 3.12 -8.79 3.62
N SER A 102 3.32 -9.64 2.61
CA SER A 102 3.99 -10.94 2.77
C SER A 102 5.46 -10.79 3.17
N ILE A 103 6.15 -9.72 2.79
CA ILE A 103 7.53 -9.49 3.23
C ILE A 103 7.56 -8.99 4.68
N HIS A 104 6.64 -8.11 5.09
CA HIS A 104 6.55 -7.66 6.48
C HIS A 104 6.30 -8.81 7.45
N LEU A 105 5.35 -9.69 7.14
CA LEU A 105 5.09 -10.85 8.00
C LEU A 105 6.30 -11.79 8.08
N CYS A 106 7.04 -11.97 6.98
CA CYS A 106 8.24 -12.80 6.99
C CYS A 106 9.38 -12.13 7.77
N ALA A 107 9.55 -10.81 7.66
CA ALA A 107 10.65 -10.08 8.29
C ALA A 107 10.43 -9.89 9.80
N GLN A 108 9.17 -9.80 10.24
CA GLN A 108 8.76 -9.69 11.63
C GLN A 108 7.80 -10.83 11.97
N TYR A 109 8.34 -12.05 11.93
CA TYR A 109 7.62 -13.27 12.25
C TYR A 109 7.70 -13.57 13.76
N PHE A 110 6.65 -14.15 14.33
CA PHE A 110 6.64 -14.56 15.73
C PHE A 110 7.01 -16.05 15.88
N PHE A 111 8.05 -16.33 16.66
CA PHE A 111 8.46 -17.66 17.04
C PHE A 111 8.03 -17.92 18.49
N PRO A 112 6.99 -18.75 18.74
CA PRO A 112 6.56 -19.07 20.10
C PRO A 112 7.64 -19.88 20.84
N SER A 113 7.76 -19.66 22.14
CA SER A 113 8.55 -20.49 23.04
C SER A 113 7.95 -21.90 23.15
N VAL A 114 8.76 -22.90 23.49
CA VAL A 114 8.30 -24.28 23.66
C VAL A 114 7.23 -24.34 24.75
N GLY A 115 6.02 -24.78 24.38
CA GLY A 115 4.85 -24.81 25.27
C GLY A 115 4.10 -23.48 25.42
N GLY A 116 4.57 -22.41 24.77
CA GLY A 116 3.91 -21.10 24.72
C GLY A 116 2.85 -21.02 23.61
N GLY A 117 1.80 -20.23 23.84
CA GLY A 117 0.78 -19.92 22.85
C GLY A 117 1.23 -18.85 21.84
N TYR A 118 0.40 -18.62 20.82
CA TYR A 118 0.59 -17.52 19.85
C TYR A 118 0.17 -16.14 20.38
N SER A 119 0.12 -15.95 21.71
CA SER A 119 -0.32 -14.70 22.37
C SER A 119 0.67 -13.54 22.21
N GLY A 120 1.86 -13.79 21.66
CA GLY A 120 2.88 -12.76 21.42
C GLY A 120 3.70 -12.36 22.66
N SER A 121 3.35 -12.88 23.84
CA SER A 121 4.07 -12.64 25.11
C SER A 121 5.22 -13.61 25.33
N ASP A 122 5.05 -14.86 24.91
CA ASP A 122 5.97 -15.96 25.22
C ASP A 122 6.70 -16.42 23.96
N GLY A 123 7.55 -15.55 23.39
CA GLY A 123 8.31 -15.88 22.20
C GLY A 123 9.23 -14.76 21.71
N ARG A 124 9.86 -14.97 20.56
CA ARG A 124 10.76 -14.00 19.91
C ARG A 124 10.20 -13.52 18.58
N TRP A 125 10.44 -12.26 18.25
CA TRP A 125 10.17 -11.70 16.93
C TRP A 125 11.44 -11.68 16.09
N GLY A 126 11.35 -12.08 14.83
CA GLY A 126 12.50 -12.02 13.92
C GLY A 126 12.19 -12.47 12.49
N PRO A 127 13.17 -12.40 11.59
CA PRO A 127 12.98 -12.85 10.21
C PRO A 127 12.83 -14.37 10.13
N ASN A 128 11.86 -14.84 9.36
CA ASN A 128 11.63 -16.25 9.06
C ASN A 128 11.97 -16.53 7.59
N LEU A 129 13.14 -17.13 7.38
CA LEU A 129 13.64 -17.44 6.04
C LEU A 129 12.84 -18.54 5.35
N ASP A 130 12.34 -19.52 6.10
CA ASP A 130 11.56 -20.62 5.54
C ASP A 130 10.21 -20.14 5.06
N GLU A 131 9.55 -19.26 5.82
CA GLU A 131 8.28 -18.65 5.40
C GLU A 131 8.48 -17.73 4.17
N PHE A 132 9.62 -17.02 4.11
CA PHE A 132 10.00 -16.26 2.92
C PHE A 132 10.20 -17.16 1.70
N ARG A 133 11.01 -18.24 1.83
CA ARG A 133 11.24 -19.20 0.75
C ARG A 133 9.95 -19.86 0.30
N ARG A 134 9.10 -20.30 1.23
CA ARG A 134 7.80 -20.91 0.91
C ARG A 134 6.92 -19.99 0.05
N ARG A 135 7.05 -18.67 0.21
CA ARG A 135 6.23 -17.66 -0.49
C ARG A 135 6.86 -17.09 -1.76
N PHE A 136 8.18 -17.08 -1.89
CA PHE A 136 8.85 -16.36 -2.98
C PHE A 136 9.91 -17.17 -3.73
N ASP A 137 10.31 -18.34 -3.20
CA ASP A 137 11.28 -19.19 -3.87
C ASP A 137 10.65 -19.78 -5.15
N PRO A 138 11.31 -19.66 -6.32
CA PRO A 138 10.78 -20.19 -7.57
C PRO A 138 10.50 -21.70 -7.51
N GLU A 139 11.29 -22.50 -6.77
CA GLU A 139 11.06 -23.94 -6.64
C GLU A 139 9.79 -24.26 -5.84
N LYS A 140 9.43 -23.39 -4.88
CA LYS A 140 8.22 -23.56 -4.04
C LYS A 140 6.98 -22.93 -4.65
N THR A 141 7.13 -22.13 -5.70
CA THR A 141 6.07 -21.28 -6.25
C THR A 141 5.83 -21.51 -7.74
N ASP A 142 6.34 -22.61 -8.30
CA ASP A 142 6.27 -22.91 -9.74
C ASP A 142 6.82 -21.76 -10.62
N GLY A 143 7.89 -21.11 -10.17
CA GLY A 143 8.56 -20.00 -10.86
C GLY A 143 7.91 -18.62 -10.71
N GLU A 144 6.82 -18.50 -9.95
CA GLU A 144 6.03 -17.27 -9.88
C GLU A 144 6.56 -16.22 -8.90
N GLY A 145 7.21 -16.67 -7.82
CA GLY A 145 7.73 -15.79 -6.76
C GLY A 145 8.54 -14.59 -7.26
N PRO A 146 9.51 -14.77 -8.18
CA PRO A 146 10.25 -13.66 -8.79
C PRO A 146 9.33 -12.65 -9.52
N GLY A 147 8.23 -13.09 -10.13
CA GLY A 147 7.24 -12.22 -10.75
C GLY A 147 6.51 -11.34 -9.73
N TRP A 148 6.15 -11.89 -8.58
CA TRP A 148 5.52 -11.14 -7.49
C TRP A 148 6.47 -10.10 -6.88
N LEU A 149 7.76 -10.46 -6.73
CA LEU A 149 8.79 -9.51 -6.31
C LEU A 149 8.98 -8.38 -7.34
N LYS A 150 8.91 -8.65 -8.64
CA LYS A 150 8.91 -7.57 -9.67
C LYS A 150 7.70 -6.65 -9.52
N ASN A 151 6.54 -7.18 -9.12
CA ASN A 151 5.36 -6.38 -8.87
C ASN A 151 5.51 -5.49 -7.64
N LEU A 152 6.28 -5.88 -6.62
CA LEU A 152 6.66 -5.01 -5.49
C LEU A 152 7.43 -3.77 -5.96
N TYR A 153 8.44 -3.93 -6.82
CA TYR A 153 9.15 -2.77 -7.37
C TYR A 153 8.25 -1.92 -8.27
N PHE A 154 7.31 -2.54 -8.98
CA PHE A 154 6.35 -1.81 -9.80
C PHE A 154 5.50 -0.85 -8.97
N ILE A 155 4.83 -1.34 -7.92
CA ILE A 155 4.04 -0.48 -7.02
C ILE A 155 4.92 0.61 -6.38
N TYR A 156 6.14 0.29 -5.95
CA TYR A 156 7.07 1.28 -5.41
C TYR A 156 7.34 2.43 -6.38
N LEU A 157 7.58 2.13 -7.66
CA LEU A 157 7.81 3.16 -8.69
C LEU A 157 6.57 4.01 -8.98
N ILE A 158 5.38 3.42 -8.89
CA ILE A 158 4.10 4.15 -9.06
C ILE A 158 3.92 5.17 -7.96
N GLU A 159 4.06 4.78 -6.69
CA GLU A 159 3.92 5.70 -5.56
C GLU A 159 5.04 6.74 -5.54
N LEU A 160 6.28 6.35 -5.84
CA LEU A 160 7.42 7.26 -5.97
C LEU A 160 7.13 8.35 -7.01
N ARG A 161 6.60 7.96 -8.18
CA ARG A 161 6.26 8.91 -9.23
C ARG A 161 5.10 9.82 -8.82
N ALA A 162 4.07 9.28 -8.16
CA ALA A 162 2.95 10.08 -7.67
C ALA A 162 3.42 11.14 -6.67
N ILE A 163 4.23 10.75 -5.68
CA ILE A 163 4.83 11.66 -4.69
C ILE A 163 5.61 12.77 -5.39
N TYR A 164 6.43 12.43 -6.37
CA TYR A 164 7.24 13.40 -7.11
C TYR A 164 6.42 14.31 -8.03
N LYS A 165 5.36 13.80 -8.66
CA LYS A 165 4.41 14.61 -9.47
C LYS A 165 3.70 15.64 -8.61
N ALA A 166 3.37 15.32 -7.36
CA ALA A 166 2.71 16.22 -6.41
C ALA A 166 3.69 17.11 -5.60
N ARG A 167 4.99 17.16 -5.93
CA ARG A 167 6.00 17.90 -5.14
C ARG A 167 5.63 19.36 -4.89
N ASP A 168 5.12 20.08 -5.90
CA ASP A 168 4.77 21.51 -5.77
C ASP A 168 3.59 21.71 -4.82
N TYR A 169 2.63 20.78 -4.81
CA TYR A 169 1.55 20.74 -3.83
C TYR A 169 2.10 20.52 -2.41
N PHE A 170 3.03 19.58 -2.23
CA PHE A 170 3.65 19.32 -0.93
C PHE A 170 4.52 20.48 -0.44
N HIS A 171 5.14 21.25 -1.34
CA HIS A 171 5.85 22.49 -0.98
C HIS A 171 4.90 23.57 -0.43
N SER A 172 3.65 23.63 -0.89
CA SER A 172 2.68 24.62 -0.43
C SER A 172 1.99 24.24 0.88
N GLN A 173 2.06 22.97 1.31
CA GLN A 173 1.41 22.52 2.54
C GLN A 173 2.10 23.04 3.82
N ASN A 174 1.30 23.16 4.89
CA ASN A 174 1.74 23.64 6.21
C ASN A 174 1.90 22.51 7.26
N TYR A 175 1.45 21.29 6.96
CA TYR A 175 1.56 20.11 7.84
C TYR A 175 1.11 20.33 9.29
N PHE A 176 0.03 21.10 9.50
CA PHE A 176 -0.38 21.57 10.81
C PHE A 176 -0.66 20.44 11.82
N THR A 177 0.17 20.38 12.85
CA THR A 177 0.01 19.50 14.03
C THR A 177 -0.35 20.27 15.30
N GLY A 178 -0.31 21.60 15.26
CA GLY A 178 -0.40 22.46 16.44
C GLY A 178 0.94 22.69 17.15
N ASN A 179 2.04 22.08 16.66
CA ASN A 179 3.40 22.37 17.06
C ASN A 179 4.20 22.93 15.86
N GLN A 180 4.47 24.24 15.87
CA GLN A 180 5.16 24.91 14.77
C GLN A 180 6.55 24.33 14.46
N THR A 181 7.26 23.83 15.48
CA THR A 181 8.58 23.24 15.27
C THR A 181 8.49 21.94 14.46
N ASP A 182 7.52 21.08 14.80
CA ASP A 182 7.30 19.81 14.08
C ASP A 182 6.75 20.05 12.67
N ASP A 183 5.88 21.05 12.50
CA ASP A 183 5.30 21.44 11.22
C ASP A 183 6.39 21.91 10.23
N ILE A 184 7.28 22.80 10.69
CA ILE A 184 8.43 23.28 9.90
C ILE A 184 9.39 22.12 9.61
N HIS A 185 9.71 21.30 10.61
CA HIS A 185 10.61 20.18 10.45
C HIS A 185 10.09 19.15 9.44
N THR A 186 8.80 18.81 9.50
CA THR A 186 8.13 17.91 8.56
C THR A 186 8.21 18.45 7.13
N LYS A 187 7.94 19.75 6.96
CA LYS A 187 8.06 20.41 5.67
C LYS A 187 9.48 20.29 5.11
N GLN A 188 10.49 20.62 5.92
CA GLN A 188 11.90 20.54 5.53
C GLN A 188 12.32 19.11 5.15
N LEU A 189 11.91 18.09 5.92
CA LEU A 189 12.21 16.69 5.60
C LEU A 189 11.66 16.29 4.22
N LEU A 190 10.47 16.75 3.85
CA LEU A 190 9.91 16.46 2.53
C LEU A 190 10.62 17.26 1.44
N THR A 191 10.76 18.57 1.62
CA THR A 191 11.19 19.49 0.57
C THR A 191 12.70 19.50 0.33
N GLU A 192 13.49 19.42 1.41
CA GLU A 192 14.95 19.56 1.36
C GLU A 192 15.67 18.21 1.37
N ASN A 193 14.99 17.13 1.75
CA ASN A 193 15.59 15.79 1.82
C ASN A 193 14.92 14.82 0.84
N LEU A 194 13.65 14.45 1.07
CA LEU A 194 12.99 13.43 0.26
C LEU A 194 12.96 13.79 -1.23
N PHE A 195 12.47 14.97 -1.61
CA PHE A 195 12.36 15.33 -3.03
C PHE A 195 13.73 15.46 -3.71
N GLN A 196 14.76 15.93 -3.00
CA GLN A 196 16.12 15.97 -3.53
C GLN A 196 16.67 14.57 -3.82
N GLN A 197 16.31 13.56 -3.03
CA GLN A 197 16.68 12.17 -3.28
C GLN A 197 15.90 11.53 -4.44
N ILE A 198 14.65 11.95 -4.66
CA ILE A 198 13.79 11.41 -5.72
C ILE A 198 14.09 12.05 -7.09
N GLU A 199 14.47 13.33 -7.12
CA GLU A 199 14.75 14.13 -8.34
C GLU A 199 15.58 13.37 -9.40
N PRO A 200 16.71 12.70 -9.07
CA PRO A 200 17.51 11.98 -10.06
C PRO A 200 16.77 10.81 -10.72
N PHE A 201 15.71 10.31 -10.08
CA PHE A 201 14.91 9.18 -10.53
C PHE A 201 13.58 9.61 -11.20
N ALA A 202 13.34 10.92 -11.34
CA ALA A 202 12.09 11.46 -11.86
C ALA A 202 11.68 10.87 -13.22
N ASN A 203 12.66 10.53 -14.07
CA ASN A 203 12.41 10.06 -15.44
C ASN A 203 12.40 8.52 -15.59
N TYR A 204 12.49 7.75 -14.50
CA TYR A 204 12.49 6.27 -14.58
C TYR A 204 11.11 5.67 -14.88
N PHE A 205 10.05 6.46 -14.71
CA PHE A 205 8.69 6.06 -15.00
C PHE A 205 7.98 7.17 -15.77
N ASN A 206 7.54 6.86 -16.99
CA ASN A 206 6.75 7.76 -17.82
C ASN A 206 5.27 7.40 -17.65
N GLU A 207 4.47 8.32 -17.10
CA GLU A 207 3.04 8.07 -16.86
C GLU A 207 2.27 7.84 -18.15
N ASN A 208 2.72 8.43 -19.26
CA ASN A 208 2.11 8.23 -20.56
C ASN A 208 2.23 6.79 -21.04
N ASP A 209 3.15 5.98 -20.49
CA ASP A 209 3.24 4.56 -20.83
C ASP A 209 2.16 3.73 -20.12
N LEU A 210 1.61 4.23 -19.01
CA LEU A 210 0.57 3.56 -18.23
C LEU A 210 -0.83 4.10 -18.51
N PHE A 211 -0.95 5.40 -18.81
CA PHE A 211 -2.22 6.11 -18.93
C PHE A 211 -2.24 7.01 -20.18
N LYS A 212 -2.00 6.42 -21.38
CA LYS A 212 -2.09 7.16 -22.65
C LYS A 212 -3.46 7.82 -22.77
N ASN A 213 -3.49 9.16 -22.73
CA ASN A 213 -4.70 9.97 -22.78
C ASN A 213 -5.72 9.52 -21.73
N GLY A 214 -5.38 9.68 -20.45
CA GLY A 214 -6.22 9.33 -19.30
C GLY A 214 -7.70 9.65 -19.53
N ASN A 215 -8.45 8.64 -19.98
CA ASN A 215 -9.88 8.77 -20.19
C ASN A 215 -10.51 8.98 -18.79
N GLU A 216 -11.33 10.01 -18.61
CA GLU A 216 -12.03 10.25 -17.34
C GLU A 216 -12.82 9.00 -16.89
N GLU A 217 -13.26 8.16 -17.84
CA GLU A 217 -13.84 6.83 -17.56
C GLU A 217 -12.86 5.90 -16.82
N LEU A 218 -11.60 5.82 -17.26
CA LEU A 218 -10.60 4.94 -16.63
C LEU A 218 -10.29 5.37 -15.19
N LYS A 219 -10.20 6.67 -14.96
CA LYS A 219 -10.03 7.25 -13.63
C LYS A 219 -11.23 6.93 -12.74
N ALA A 220 -12.45 6.98 -13.28
CA ALA A 220 -13.66 6.61 -12.56
C ALA A 220 -13.66 5.11 -12.19
N ASP A 221 -13.28 4.23 -13.12
CA ASP A 221 -13.20 2.77 -12.89
C ASP A 221 -12.19 2.43 -11.79
N PHE A 222 -10.97 2.96 -11.86
CA PHE A 222 -9.98 2.76 -10.80
C PHE A 222 -10.49 3.28 -9.46
N ARG A 223 -11.10 4.46 -9.42
CA ARG A 223 -11.68 5.01 -8.19
C ARG A 223 -12.76 4.09 -7.60
N GLU A 224 -13.63 3.54 -8.44
CA GLU A 224 -14.67 2.61 -8.00
C GLU A 224 -14.07 1.31 -7.44
N HIS A 225 -13.11 0.71 -8.15
CA HIS A 225 -12.44 -0.51 -7.67
C HIS A 225 -11.76 -0.30 -6.32
N PHE A 226 -11.01 0.79 -6.14
CA PHE A 226 -10.34 1.05 -4.86
C PHE A 226 -11.32 1.33 -3.72
N ARG A 227 -12.48 1.94 -3.99
CA ARG A 227 -13.58 2.07 -3.00
C ARG A 227 -14.14 0.70 -2.62
N ASN A 228 -14.37 -0.18 -3.59
CA ASN A 228 -14.84 -1.54 -3.33
C ASN A 228 -13.82 -2.36 -2.53
N ILE A 229 -12.53 -2.24 -2.84
CA ILE A 229 -11.46 -2.87 -2.06
C ILE A 229 -11.47 -2.34 -0.62
N SER A 230 -11.63 -1.04 -0.41
CA SER A 230 -11.74 -0.46 0.94
C SER A 230 -12.91 -1.08 1.74
N ARG A 231 -14.07 -1.27 1.09
CA ARG A 231 -15.22 -1.98 1.67
C ARG A 231 -14.93 -3.47 1.94
N ILE A 232 -14.18 -4.15 1.08
CA ILE A 232 -13.74 -5.53 1.32
C ILE A 232 -12.82 -5.59 2.56
N MET A 233 -11.97 -4.58 2.78
CA MET A 233 -11.14 -4.51 3.98
C MET A 233 -11.96 -4.44 5.28
N ASP A 234 -13.22 -3.97 5.23
CA ASP A 234 -14.10 -4.02 6.40
C ASP A 234 -14.49 -5.43 6.83
N CYS A 235 -14.36 -6.42 5.95
CA CYS A 235 -14.57 -7.84 6.24
C CYS A 235 -13.32 -8.54 6.81
N VAL A 236 -12.20 -7.84 6.99
CA VAL A 236 -10.97 -8.42 7.54
C VAL A 236 -11.08 -8.54 9.05
N GLY A 237 -11.11 -9.77 9.58
CA GLY A 237 -11.24 -10.05 11.02
C GLY A 237 -9.98 -9.84 11.86
N CYS A 238 -8.89 -9.36 11.28
CA CYS A 238 -7.65 -9.03 11.99
C CYS A 238 -7.49 -7.51 12.02
N ASP A 239 -7.57 -6.88 13.20
CA ASP A 239 -7.61 -5.42 13.33
C ASP A 239 -6.37 -4.73 12.76
N LYS A 240 -5.16 -5.24 13.07
CA LYS A 240 -3.91 -4.71 12.50
C LYS A 240 -3.86 -4.91 10.99
N CYS A 241 -4.33 -6.04 10.49
CA CYS A 241 -4.37 -6.32 9.06
C CYS A 241 -5.37 -5.39 8.34
N LYS A 242 -6.51 -5.10 8.97
CA LYS A 242 -7.52 -4.16 8.49
C LYS A 242 -6.97 -2.73 8.46
N LEU A 243 -6.31 -2.30 9.53
CA LEU A 243 -5.65 -0.99 9.64
C LEU A 243 -4.66 -0.76 8.49
N TRP A 244 -3.66 -1.65 8.35
CA TRP A 244 -2.66 -1.53 7.29
C TRP A 244 -3.23 -1.75 5.91
N GLY A 245 -4.18 -2.68 5.76
CA GLY A 245 -4.90 -2.91 4.51
C GLY A 245 -5.64 -1.67 4.02
N LYS A 246 -6.41 -0.98 4.88
CA LYS A 246 -7.08 0.28 4.52
C LYS A 246 -6.07 1.38 4.20
N LEU A 247 -5.04 1.54 5.03
CA LEU A 247 -4.00 2.56 4.83
C LEU A 247 -3.28 2.39 3.48
N GLN A 248 -2.81 1.18 3.16
CA GLN A 248 -2.06 0.94 1.92
C GLN A 248 -2.96 0.98 0.67
N VAL A 249 -4.23 0.58 0.78
CA VAL A 249 -5.21 0.74 -0.31
C VAL A 249 -5.52 2.22 -0.56
N GLN A 250 -5.64 3.03 0.49
CA GLN A 250 -5.80 4.48 0.37
C GLN A 250 -4.54 5.14 -0.22
N ALA A 251 -3.35 4.69 0.15
CA ALA A 251 -2.09 5.17 -0.42
C ALA A 251 -2.03 4.95 -1.94
N LEU A 252 -2.40 3.74 -2.39
CA LEU A 252 -2.50 3.40 -3.81
C LEU A 252 -3.57 4.24 -4.52
N GLY A 253 -4.76 4.38 -3.94
CA GLY A 253 -5.84 5.21 -4.48
C GLY A 253 -5.43 6.67 -4.62
N THR A 254 -4.78 7.23 -3.60
CA THR A 254 -4.20 8.59 -3.60
C THR A 254 -3.12 8.73 -4.67
N SER A 255 -2.25 7.74 -4.81
CA SER A 255 -1.21 7.74 -5.85
C SER A 255 -1.82 7.80 -7.25
N LEU A 256 -2.82 6.98 -7.53
CA LEU A 256 -3.55 7.01 -8.80
C LEU A 256 -4.28 8.34 -9.00
N LYS A 257 -4.96 8.87 -7.97
CA LYS A 257 -5.62 10.20 -8.00
C LYS A 257 -4.64 11.29 -8.44
N ILE A 258 -3.42 11.29 -7.90
CA ILE A 258 -2.36 12.24 -8.28
C ILE A 258 -1.88 12.00 -9.72
N LEU A 259 -1.64 10.74 -10.10
CA LEU A 259 -1.14 10.40 -11.43
C LEU A 259 -2.14 10.78 -12.54
N PHE A 260 -3.44 10.67 -12.28
CA PHE A 260 -4.51 11.10 -13.18
C PHE A 260 -4.87 12.59 -13.10
N ALA A 261 -4.32 13.36 -12.16
CA ALA A 261 -4.65 14.78 -12.03
C ALA A 261 -4.00 15.62 -13.16
N GLU A 262 -4.80 16.49 -13.78
CA GLU A 262 -4.33 17.45 -14.78
C GLU A 262 -3.90 18.79 -14.14
N SER A 263 -4.64 19.30 -13.14
CA SER A 263 -4.31 20.35 -12.13
C SER A 263 -5.61 21.01 -11.63
N PRO A 264 -5.68 21.59 -10.40
CA PRO A 264 -4.74 21.49 -9.28
C PRO A 264 -4.98 20.23 -8.42
N ILE A 265 -3.91 19.72 -7.80
CA ILE A 265 -3.98 18.60 -6.85
C ILE A 265 -4.49 19.11 -5.50
N GLN A 266 -5.47 18.42 -4.92
CA GLN A 266 -5.95 18.65 -3.56
C GLN A 266 -6.07 17.30 -2.84
N LEU A 267 -5.46 17.20 -1.66
CA LEU A 267 -5.45 16.00 -0.83
C LEU A 267 -5.94 16.32 0.58
N GLN A 268 -6.70 15.40 1.16
CA GLN A 268 -7.07 15.42 2.57
C GLN A 268 -5.91 15.00 3.46
N ARG A 269 -6.01 15.26 4.78
CA ARG A 269 -5.00 14.83 5.76
C ARG A 269 -4.80 13.31 5.71
N SER A 270 -5.87 12.52 5.67
CA SER A 270 -5.75 11.06 5.59
C SER A 270 -5.09 10.59 4.28
N GLU A 271 -5.36 11.26 3.15
CA GLU A 271 -4.70 10.97 1.87
C GLU A 271 -3.19 11.23 1.94
N ILE A 272 -2.77 12.34 2.55
CA ILE A 272 -1.33 12.65 2.74
C ILE A 272 -0.67 11.62 3.67
N VAL A 273 -1.29 11.35 4.83
CA VAL A 273 -0.75 10.41 5.83
C VAL A 273 -0.66 9.00 5.24
N SER A 274 -1.71 8.53 4.58
CA SER A 274 -1.72 7.20 3.96
C SER A 274 -0.69 7.09 2.84
N LEU A 275 -0.55 8.08 1.97
CA LEU A 275 0.43 8.09 0.89
C LEU A 275 1.86 7.85 1.39
N PHE A 276 2.33 8.64 2.37
CA PHE A 276 3.71 8.49 2.87
C PHE A 276 3.91 7.24 3.73
N ASN A 277 2.91 6.82 4.51
CA ASN A 277 3.01 5.58 5.28
C ASN A 277 2.96 4.33 4.38
N GLY A 278 2.11 4.32 3.35
CA GLY A 278 2.06 3.29 2.32
C GLY A 278 3.41 3.16 1.60
N PHE A 279 3.96 4.28 1.16
CA PHE A 279 5.28 4.32 0.51
C PHE A 279 6.39 3.81 1.44
N THR A 280 6.34 4.17 2.73
CA THR A 280 7.25 3.64 3.76
C THR A 280 7.18 2.11 3.87
N GLN A 281 5.99 1.50 3.80
CA GLN A 281 5.85 0.04 3.82
C GLN A 281 6.53 -0.59 2.59
N LEU A 282 6.37 -0.01 1.40
CA LEU A 282 7.03 -0.51 0.19
C LEU A 282 8.55 -0.39 0.28
N SER A 283 9.04 0.78 0.71
CA SER A 283 10.46 1.04 0.97
C SER A 283 11.04 0.03 1.97
N THR A 284 10.34 -0.20 3.08
CA THR A 284 10.73 -1.18 4.10
C THR A 284 10.76 -2.59 3.53
N SER A 285 9.78 -2.96 2.69
CA SER A 285 9.73 -4.29 2.06
C SER A 285 10.94 -4.53 1.15
N ILE A 286 11.30 -3.53 0.33
CA ILE A 286 12.47 -3.59 -0.54
C ILE A 286 13.76 -3.65 0.30
N TYR A 287 13.87 -2.83 1.35
CA TYR A 287 14.99 -2.87 2.27
C TYR A 287 15.17 -4.25 2.92
N ARG A 288 14.09 -4.87 3.42
CA ARG A 288 14.12 -6.21 4.00
C ARG A 288 14.50 -7.28 2.97
N LEU A 289 13.98 -7.16 1.75
CA LEU A 289 14.32 -8.07 0.65
C LEU A 289 15.83 -8.05 0.35
N GLU A 290 16.42 -6.85 0.21
CA GLU A 290 17.83 -6.70 -0.13
C GLU A 290 18.77 -7.03 1.03
N HIS A 291 18.51 -6.50 2.22
CA HIS A 291 19.48 -6.54 3.31
C HIS A 291 19.29 -7.72 4.26
N VAL A 292 18.08 -8.27 4.38
CA VAL A 292 17.81 -9.43 5.23
C VAL A 292 17.80 -10.70 4.38
N PHE A 293 16.80 -10.85 3.51
CA PHE A 293 16.57 -12.15 2.85
C PHE A 293 17.64 -12.49 1.81
N LYS A 294 17.99 -11.56 0.91
CA LYS A 294 19.04 -11.82 -0.09
C LYS A 294 20.41 -12.05 0.54
N THR A 295 20.77 -11.31 1.58
CA THR A 295 22.04 -11.49 2.31
C THR A 295 22.11 -12.87 2.97
N CYS A 296 21.07 -13.28 3.69
CA CYS A 296 21.02 -14.60 4.34
C CYS A 296 21.08 -15.75 3.33
N LEU A 297 20.37 -15.62 2.20
CA LEU A 297 20.39 -16.60 1.11
C LEU A 297 21.77 -16.72 0.45
N ARG A 298 22.46 -15.60 0.20
CA ARG A 298 23.80 -15.60 -0.41
C ARG A 298 24.87 -16.19 0.49
N ASN A 299 24.75 -15.98 1.80
CA ASN A 299 25.76 -16.41 2.76
C ASN A 299 25.49 -17.81 3.35
N HIS A 300 24.45 -18.52 2.87
CA HIS A 300 23.98 -19.79 3.44
C HIS A 300 23.78 -19.75 4.97
N ILE A 301 23.37 -18.59 5.49
CA ILE A 301 23.16 -18.40 6.93
C ILE A 301 21.76 -18.89 7.29
N GLU A 302 21.67 -19.88 8.18
CA GLU A 302 20.44 -20.20 8.91
C GLU A 302 20.26 -19.17 10.04
N LEU A 303 19.05 -18.60 10.14
CA LEU A 303 18.68 -17.53 11.10
C LEU A 303 17.98 -18.06 12.36
#